data_AF-A0A2P5LHE5-F1
#
_entry.id   AF-A0A2P5LHE5-F1
#
_cell.length_a   1.000
_cell.length_b   1.000
_cell.length_c   1.000
_cell.angle_alpha   90.00
_cell.angle_beta   90.00
_cell.angle_gamma   90.00
#
_symmetry.space_group_name_H-M   'P 1'
#
loop_
_entity.id
_entity.type
_entity.pdbx_description
1 polymer ?
#
loop_
_entity_poly.entity_id
_entity_poly.type
_entity_poly.pdbx_seq_one_letter_code
_entity_poly.pdbx_strand_id
1 'polypeptide(L)' 'FVEQLEGEWDDSVMEPVKDTPDTVRALPGDPVPRSGVWYTPALSGANAFLRLESGQALPDRQYTDWGQVIWYWLPEYQNR' A
#
# COMPACT_ATOMS: atom_id res chain seq x y z
N PHE A 1 -27.40 -21.50 -23.23
CA PHE A 1 -28.16 -20.31 -22.82
C PHE A 1 -27.53 -19.82 -21.53
N VAL A 2 -26.89 -18.65 -21.55
CA VAL A 2 -26.35 -18.02 -20.34
C VAL A 2 -27.32 -16.88 -20.03
N GLU A 3 -28.13 -17.06 -18.99
CA GLU A 3 -29.01 -16.02 -18.47
C GLU A 3 -28.16 -14.97 -17.77
N GLN A 4 -28.15 -13.76 -18.32
CA GLN A 4 -27.54 -12.59 -17.69
C GLN A 4 -28.47 -12.17 -16.55
N LEU A 5 -28.01 -12.31 -15.31
CA LEU A 5 -28.68 -11.71 -14.16
C LEU A 5 -28.49 -10.19 -14.25
N GLU A 6 -29.50 -9.47 -14.71
CA GLU A 6 -29.65 -8.02 -14.50
C GLU A 6 -29.91 -7.78 -13.01
N GLY A 7 -28.83 -7.82 -12.22
CA GLY A 7 -28.83 -7.30 -10.86
C GLY A 7 -28.78 -5.79 -10.93
N GLU A 8 -29.90 -5.15 -10.60
CA GLU A 8 -30.03 -3.73 -10.29
C GLU A 8 -28.93 -3.34 -9.28
N TRP A 9 -27.93 -2.57 -9.71
CA TRP A 9 -26.88 -2.08 -8.83
C TRP A 9 -27.48 -0.94 -7.99
N ASP A 10 -27.92 -1.26 -6.77
CA ASP A 10 -28.37 -0.27 -5.80
C ASP A 10 -27.20 0.64 -5.42
N ASP A 11 -27.19 1.86 -5.96
CA ASP A 11 -26.18 2.91 -5.71
C ASP A 11 -26.21 3.45 -4.26
N SER A 12 -27.06 2.88 -3.39
CA SER A 12 -27.36 3.38 -2.05
C SER A 12 -26.59 2.71 -0.91
N VAL A 13 -25.63 1.82 -1.21
CA VAL A 13 -24.73 1.22 -0.19
C VAL A 13 -23.27 1.60 -0.45
N MET A 14 -22.99 2.87 -0.72
CA MET A 14 -21.69 3.43 -0.37
C MET A 14 -21.69 3.74 1.13
N GLU A 15 -21.62 2.69 1.96
CA GLU A 15 -21.05 2.90 3.29
C GLU A 15 -19.67 3.53 3.05
N PRO A 16 -19.33 4.68 3.67
CA PRO A 16 -17.98 5.20 3.57
C PRO A 16 -17.08 4.07 4.08
N VAL A 17 -16.22 3.56 3.19
CA VAL A 17 -15.22 2.55 3.54
C VAL A 17 -14.56 3.04 4.82
N LYS A 18 -14.92 2.42 5.95
CA LYS A 18 -14.41 2.83 7.26
C LYS A 18 -12.90 2.82 7.11
N ASP A 19 -12.29 4.01 7.21
CA ASP A 19 -10.83 4.20 7.21
C ASP A 19 -10.23 3.12 8.11
N THR A 20 -9.73 2.08 7.48
CA THR A 20 -8.95 1.05 8.15
C THR A 20 -7.71 1.74 8.66
N PRO A 21 -7.27 1.43 9.89
CA PRO A 21 -6.38 2.29 10.67
C PRO A 21 -5.20 2.81 9.84
N ASP A 22 -5.24 4.12 9.54
CA ASP A 22 -4.17 5.00 9.06
C ASP A 22 -3.05 4.29 8.27
N THR A 23 -3.40 3.42 7.33
CA THR A 23 -2.41 2.62 6.60
C THR A 23 -1.80 3.50 5.52
N VAL A 24 -0.80 4.27 5.91
CA VAL A 24 -0.06 5.14 5.00
C VAL A 24 0.68 4.25 4.00
N ARG A 25 0.39 4.46 2.71
CA ARG A 25 0.98 3.73 1.60
C ARG A 25 1.57 4.69 0.58
N ALA A 26 2.59 4.24 -0.14
CA ALA A 26 3.21 5.01 -1.20
C ALA A 26 3.75 4.09 -2.31
N LEU A 27 3.84 4.62 -3.52
CA LEU A 27 4.33 3.88 -4.68
C LEU A 27 5.85 4.01 -4.81
N PRO A 28 6.50 3.10 -5.56
CA PRO A 28 7.88 3.23 -5.96
C PRO A 28 8.16 4.59 -6.61
N GLY A 29 9.25 5.25 -6.20
CA GLY A 29 9.62 6.57 -6.70
C GLY A 29 8.89 7.76 -6.04
N ASP A 30 7.75 7.55 -5.37
CA ASP A 30 7.07 8.62 -4.65
C ASP A 30 7.90 9.10 -3.44
N PRO A 31 7.80 10.39 -3.08
CA PRO A 31 8.35 10.88 -1.83
C PRO A 31 7.60 10.26 -0.65
N VAL A 32 8.37 9.80 0.34
CA VAL A 32 7.88 9.23 1.58
C VAL A 32 7.09 10.29 2.34
N PRO A 33 5.78 10.08 2.61
CA PRO A 33 4.98 11.06 3.33
C PRO A 33 5.34 11.14 4.82
N ARG A 34 5.82 10.03 5.41
CA ARG A 34 6.14 9.94 6.85
C ARG A 34 7.46 9.21 7.09
N SER A 35 8.30 9.79 7.95
CA SER A 35 9.52 9.13 8.42
C SER A 35 9.16 7.86 9.21
N GLY A 36 9.97 6.82 9.07
CA GLY A 36 9.80 5.57 9.80
C GLY A 36 10.20 4.35 9.00
N VAL A 37 9.73 3.18 9.43
CA VAL A 37 9.97 1.93 8.72
C VAL A 37 8.84 1.69 7.73
N TRP A 38 9.23 1.32 6.52
CA TRP A 38 8.38 1.00 5.40
C TRP A 38 8.60 -0.45 5.01
N TYR A 39 7.51 -1.15 4.69
CA TYR A 39 7.51 -2.55 4.33
C TYR A 39 6.88 -2.77 2.96
N THR A 40 7.38 -3.74 2.20
CA THR A 40 6.72 -4.23 1.00
C THR A 40 6.72 -5.75 0.92
N PRO A 41 5.57 -6.40 0.67
CA PRO A 41 5.50 -7.85 0.49
C PRO A 41 6.06 -8.31 -0.87
N ALA A 42 6.28 -7.39 -1.80
CA ALA A 42 6.80 -7.69 -3.13
C ALA A 42 8.31 -8.05 -3.09
N LEU A 43 9.02 -7.68 -2.02
CA LEU A 43 10.43 -8.00 -1.80
C LEU A 43 10.57 -9.02 -0.67
N SER A 44 11.72 -9.67 -0.60
CA SER A 44 12.03 -10.65 0.45
C SER A 44 13.26 -10.25 1.25
N GLY A 45 13.30 -10.67 2.51
CA GLY A 45 14.44 -10.48 3.40
C GLY A 45 14.63 -9.02 3.83
N ALA A 46 15.87 -8.61 4.05
CA ALA A 46 16.20 -7.26 4.53
C ALA A 46 15.74 -6.14 3.59
N ASN A 47 15.66 -6.39 2.29
CA ASN A 47 15.21 -5.40 1.31
C ASN A 47 13.69 -5.14 1.34
N ALA A 48 12.92 -5.99 2.03
CA ALA A 48 11.49 -5.78 2.23
C ALA A 48 11.19 -4.68 3.25
N PHE A 49 12.18 -4.27 4.06
CA PHE A 49 12.03 -3.28 5.12
C PHE A 49 13.04 -2.14 4.93
N LEU A 50 12.57 -0.90 4.90
CA LEU A 50 13.43 0.27 4.76
C LEU A 50 13.09 1.31 5.81
N ARG A 51 14.10 1.90 6.46
CA ARG A 51 13.91 3.08 7.30
C ARG A 51 14.18 4.31 6.44
N LEU A 52 13.16 5.12 6.24
CA LEU A 52 13.21 6.31 5.39
C LEU A 52 12.71 7.53 6.16
N GLU A 53 13.19 8.70 5.75
CA GLU A 53 12.73 9.99 6.26
C GLU A 53 11.67 10.59 5.33
N SER A 54 10.80 11.44 5.88
CA SER A 54 9.82 12.19 5.10
C SER A 54 10.52 13.00 4.00
N GLY A 55 10.00 12.91 2.78
CA GLY A 55 10.56 13.54 1.59
C GLY A 55 11.65 12.74 0.87
N GLN A 56 12.18 11.65 1.45
CA GLN A 56 13.05 10.74 0.68
C GLN A 56 12.23 9.95 -0.34
N ALA A 57 12.82 9.65 -1.50
CA ALA A 57 12.15 8.84 -2.52
C ALA A 57 12.16 7.35 -2.13
N LEU A 58 11.02 6.69 -2.33
CA LEU A 58 10.97 5.23 -2.28
C LEU A 58 11.77 4.61 -3.43
N PRO A 59 12.33 3.40 -3.27
CA PRO A 59 13.03 2.72 -4.34
C PRO A 59 12.16 2.61 -5.59
N ASP A 60 12.71 2.96 -6.75
CA ASP A 60 11.99 3.05 -8.03
C ASP A 60 11.59 1.70 -8.63
N ARG A 61 11.83 0.58 -7.92
CA ARG A 61 11.44 -0.75 -8.42
C ARG A 61 9.93 -0.87 -8.42
N GLN A 62 9.31 -0.69 -9.59
CA GLN A 62 7.86 -0.72 -9.77
C GLN A 62 7.27 -2.14 -9.69
N TYR A 63 8.02 -3.14 -10.17
CA TYR A 63 7.57 -4.52 -10.28
C TYR A 63 8.61 -5.53 -9.81
N THR A 64 8.11 -6.67 -9.34
CA THR A 64 8.85 -7.87 -8.95
C THR A 64 8.17 -9.08 -9.59
N ASP A 65 8.79 -10.26 -9.55
CA ASP A 65 8.14 -11.51 -9.97
C ASP A 65 6.83 -11.80 -9.21
N TRP A 66 6.64 -11.18 -8.04
CA TRP A 66 5.43 -11.28 -7.21
C TRP A 66 4.34 -10.27 -7.58
N GLY A 67 4.64 -9.27 -8.42
CA GLY A 67 3.73 -8.22 -8.83
C GLY A 67 4.21 -6.80 -8.53
N GLN A 68 3.27 -5.86 -8.46
CA GLN A 68 3.53 -4.44 -8.23
C GLN A 68 4.03 -4.20 -6.81
N VAL A 69 5.08 -3.38 -6.69
CA VAL A 69 5.61 -2.96 -5.39
C VAL A 69 4.74 -1.84 -4.84
N ILE A 70 4.24 -2.02 -3.63
CA ILE A 70 3.57 -0.99 -2.84
C ILE A 70 4.23 -0.99 -1.47
N TRP A 71 4.56 0.19 -0.97
CA TRP A 71 5.17 0.36 0.33
C TRP A 71 4.13 0.75 1.37
N TYR A 72 4.21 0.14 2.54
CA TYR A 72 3.32 0.33 3.69
C TYR A 72 4.12 0.84 4.87
N TRP A 73 3.72 1.96 5.45
CA TRP A 73 4.35 2.51 6.63
C TRP A 73 3.96 1.70 7.86
N LEU A 74 4.96 1.36 8.68
CA LEU A 74 4.76 0.57 9.90
C LEU A 74 4.93 1.47 11.15
N PRO A 75 3.84 1.94 11.76
CA PRO A 75 3.91 2.81 12.94
C PRO A 75 4.58 2.15 14.15
N GLU A 76 4.47 0.83 14.26
CA GLU A 76 4.97 0.04 15.39
C GLU A 76 6.51 0.01 15.50
N TYR A 77 7.22 0.33 14.42
CA TYR A 77 8.70 0.33 14.37
C TYR A 77 9.32 1.72 14.53
N GLN A 78 8.54 2.75 14.85
CA GLN A 78 9.06 4.13 14.98
C GLN A 78 9.98 4.33 16.21
N ASN A 79 9.80 3.54 17.26
CA ASN A 79 10.40 3.77 18.59
C ASN A 79 11.53 2.79 18.99
N ARG A 80 12.11 2.05 18.03
CA ARG A 80 13.28 1.18 18.28
C ARG A 80 14.59 1.82 17.87
#